data_AF-A0A376MNL9-F1
#
_entry.id   AF-A0A376MNL9-F1
#
_cell.length_a   1.000
_cell.length_b   1.000
_cell.length_c   1.000
_cell.angle_alpha   90.00
_cell.angle_beta   90.00
_cell.angle_gamma   90.00
#
_symmetry.space_group_name_H-M   'P 1'
#
loop_
_entity.id
_entity.type
_entity.pdbx_description
1 polymer ?
#
loop_
_entity_poly.entity_id
_entity_poly.type
_entity_poly.pdbx_seq_one_letter_code
_entity_poly.pdbx_strand_id
1 'polypeptide(L)'
;MNRANIKNTFLDYSNFYMAYMAEVNLYKVIAPYVNLFRADLSFSKLDLINFEHADLSRVNLNKATLQNINLIDSKLFFYAADKYIP
;
A
#
# COMPACT_ATOMS: atom_id res chain seq x y z
N MET A 1 10.14 5.96 5.64
CA MET A 1 9.89 5.23 6.91
C MET A 1 10.24 3.74 6.76
N ASN A 2 11.35 3.41 6.11
CA ASN A 2 11.71 2.00 5.91
C ASN A 2 11.90 1.29 7.26
N ARG A 3 11.50 0.02 7.33
CA ARG A 3 11.63 -0.83 8.52
C ARG A 3 10.88 -0.32 9.76
N ALA A 4 9.96 0.63 9.61
CA ALA A 4 9.13 1.06 10.72
C ALA A 4 8.19 -0.08 11.17
N ASN A 5 7.88 -0.10 12.46
CA ASN A 5 6.96 -1.07 13.04
C ASN A 5 5.66 -0.35 13.43
N ILE A 6 4.69 -0.38 12.53
CA ILE A 6 3.42 0.35 12.64
C ILE A 6 2.31 -0.69 12.60
N LYS A 7 2.11 -1.41 13.70
CA LYS A 7 1.14 -2.52 13.79
C LYS A 7 -0.01 -2.16 14.72
N ASN A 8 -1.21 -2.68 14.41
CA ASN A 8 -2.41 -2.46 15.23
C ASN A 8 -2.75 -0.96 15.44
N THR A 9 -2.61 -0.14 14.40
CA THR A 9 -2.87 1.31 14.46
C THR A 9 -3.90 1.74 13.42
N PHE A 10 -4.34 2.99 13.55
CA PHE A 10 -5.24 3.69 12.64
C PHE A 10 -4.43 4.71 11.81
N LEU A 11 -4.58 4.65 10.48
CA LEU A 11 -3.94 5.54 9.49
C LEU A 11 -4.98 6.08 8.49
N ASP A 12 -6.25 6.15 8.89
CA ASP A 12 -7.37 6.63 8.09
C ASP A 12 -7.01 7.98 7.44
N TYR A 13 -7.29 8.12 6.13
CA TYR A 13 -7.02 9.34 5.36
C TYR A 13 -5.55 9.80 5.29
N SER A 14 -4.60 8.98 5.72
CA SER A 14 -3.18 9.36 5.66
C SER A 14 -2.67 9.47 4.22
N ASN A 15 -1.67 10.32 4.00
CA ASN A 15 -1.05 10.51 2.69
C ASN A 15 0.42 10.07 2.70
N PHE A 16 0.69 9.00 1.97
CA PHE A 16 2.01 8.41 1.73
C PHE A 16 2.35 8.41 0.22
N TYR A 17 1.84 9.38 -0.54
CA TYR A 17 2.16 9.59 -1.95
C TYR A 17 3.68 9.53 -2.18
N MET A 18 4.12 8.60 -3.03
CA MET A 18 5.53 8.36 -3.37
C MET A 18 6.46 8.09 -2.17
N ALA A 19 5.93 7.65 -1.03
CA ALA A 19 6.73 7.41 0.17
C ALA A 19 7.62 6.17 0.03
N TYR A 20 8.85 6.24 0.56
CA TYR A 20 9.72 5.09 0.74
C TYR A 20 9.42 4.40 2.08
N MET A 21 8.79 3.23 2.02
CA MET A 21 8.31 2.46 3.18
C MET A 21 8.66 0.97 3.06
N ALA A 22 9.78 0.64 2.41
CA ALA A 22 10.21 -0.74 2.25
C ALA A 22 10.46 -1.42 3.61
N GLU A 23 10.16 -2.72 3.67
CA GLU A 23 10.29 -3.56 4.88
C GLU A 23 9.43 -3.09 6.07
N VAL A 24 8.39 -2.27 5.87
CA VAL A 24 7.52 -1.81 6.96
C VAL A 24 6.65 -2.96 7.47
N ASN A 25 6.37 -2.97 8.77
CA ASN A 25 5.36 -3.85 9.34
C ASN A 25 4.06 -3.06 9.57
N LEU A 26 3.06 -3.28 8.70
CA LEU A 26 1.70 -2.74 8.78
C LEU A 26 0.68 -3.81 9.18
N TYR A 27 1.11 -4.84 9.93
CA TYR A 27 0.23 -5.89 10.41
C TYR A 27 -0.98 -5.34 11.16
N LYS A 28 -2.19 -5.74 10.72
CA LYS A 28 -3.48 -5.39 11.35
C LYS A 28 -3.70 -3.88 11.49
N VAL A 29 -3.20 -3.09 10.54
CA VAL A 29 -3.47 -1.66 10.46
C VAL A 29 -4.84 -1.41 9.82
N ILE A 30 -5.53 -0.37 10.28
CA ILE A 30 -6.75 0.14 9.66
C ILE A 30 -6.38 1.44 8.94
N ALA A 31 -6.44 1.44 7.60
CA ALA A 31 -6.02 2.54 6.76
C ALA A 31 -7.01 2.81 5.61
N PRO A 32 -8.32 3.00 5.90
CA PRO A 32 -9.27 3.34 4.86
C PRO A 32 -8.92 4.71 4.26
N TYR A 33 -9.19 4.89 2.97
CA TYR A 33 -8.91 6.12 2.21
C TYR A 33 -7.43 6.55 2.17
N VAL A 34 -6.48 5.69 2.56
CA VAL A 34 -5.05 6.03 2.51
C VAL A 34 -4.58 6.24 1.07
N ASN A 35 -3.75 7.27 0.86
CA ASN A 35 -3.09 7.48 -0.42
C ASN A 35 -1.68 6.87 -0.39
N LEU A 36 -1.48 5.80 -1.15
CA LEU A 36 -0.20 5.10 -1.34
C LEU A 36 0.24 5.13 -2.81
N PHE A 37 -0.26 6.09 -3.59
CA PHE A 37 0.08 6.22 -5.00
C PHE A 37 1.61 6.27 -5.18
N ARG A 38 2.16 5.34 -5.96
CA ARG A 38 3.61 5.17 -6.21
C ARG A 38 4.48 4.94 -4.96
N ALA A 39 3.91 4.61 -3.81
CA ALA A 39 4.72 4.31 -2.62
C ALA A 39 5.52 3.00 -2.81
N ASP A 40 6.63 2.88 -2.12
CA ASP A 40 7.40 1.65 -2.05
C ASP A 40 7.09 0.89 -0.76
N LEU A 41 6.36 -0.21 -0.88
CA LEU A 41 6.04 -1.16 0.18
C LEU A 41 6.70 -2.53 -0.07
N SER A 42 7.79 -2.57 -0.84
CA SER A 42 8.50 -3.83 -1.07
C SER A 42 8.96 -4.48 0.24
N PHE A 43 8.90 -5.81 0.30
CA PHE A 43 9.24 -6.62 1.48
C PHE A 43 8.41 -6.34 2.74
N SER A 44 7.31 -5.60 2.64
CA SER A 44 6.52 -5.18 3.81
C SER A 44 5.55 -6.28 4.28
N LYS A 45 5.18 -6.24 5.56
CA LYS A 45 4.14 -7.10 6.12
C LYS A 45 2.82 -6.35 6.17
N LEU A 46 1.87 -6.76 5.34
CA LEU A 46 0.56 -6.09 5.19
C LEU A 46 -0.59 -7.01 5.61
N ASP A 47 -0.30 -8.10 6.34
CA ASP A 47 -1.33 -9.08 6.73
C ASP A 47 -2.38 -8.43 7.64
N LEU A 48 -3.65 -8.75 7.41
CA LEU A 48 -4.84 -8.20 8.10
C LEU A 48 -5.04 -6.68 7.96
N ILE A 49 -4.42 -6.04 6.98
CA ILE A 49 -4.62 -4.60 6.75
C ILE A 49 -6.00 -4.29 6.16
N ASN A 50 -6.60 -3.18 6.60
CA ASN A 50 -7.76 -2.59 5.93
C ASN A 50 -7.33 -1.44 5.01
N PHE A 51 -7.39 -1.64 3.70
CA PHE A 51 -7.15 -0.65 2.64
C PHE A 51 -8.44 -0.29 1.89
N GLU A 52 -9.60 -0.36 2.55
CA GLU A 52 -10.87 0.06 1.97
C GLU A 52 -10.79 1.49 1.41
N HIS A 53 -11.24 1.69 0.17
CA HIS A 53 -11.14 2.97 -0.55
C HIS A 53 -9.72 3.55 -0.75
N ALA A 54 -8.65 2.78 -0.50
CA ALA A 54 -7.28 3.27 -0.64
C ALA A 54 -6.87 3.50 -2.11
N ASP A 55 -5.95 4.44 -2.35
CA ASP A 55 -5.25 4.54 -3.64
C ASP A 55 -3.90 3.81 -3.56
N LEU A 56 -3.86 2.59 -4.09
CA LEU A 56 -2.65 1.75 -4.18
C LEU A 56 -2.06 1.78 -5.60
N SER A 57 -2.47 2.74 -6.44
CA SER A 57 -2.05 2.75 -7.84
C SER A 57 -0.53 2.93 -7.93
N ARG A 58 0.11 2.07 -8.74
CA ARG A 58 1.57 2.00 -8.93
C ARG A 58 2.38 1.75 -7.63
N VAL A 59 1.76 1.27 -6.55
CA VAL A 59 2.50 0.93 -5.34
C VAL A 59 3.40 -0.29 -5.60
N ASN A 60 4.65 -0.25 -5.12
CA ASN A 60 5.56 -1.39 -5.23
C ASN A 60 5.28 -2.38 -4.10
N LEU A 61 4.74 -3.55 -4.42
CA LEU A 61 4.46 -4.64 -3.47
C LEU A 61 5.41 -5.83 -3.66
N ASN A 62 6.55 -5.65 -4.33
CA ASN A 62 7.49 -6.74 -4.56
C ASN A 62 7.85 -7.42 -3.23
N LYS A 63 7.59 -8.74 -3.14
CA LYS A 63 7.83 -9.57 -1.95
C LYS A 63 7.11 -9.13 -0.66
N ALA A 64 6.07 -8.30 -0.74
CA ALA A 64 5.22 -8.00 0.42
C ALA A 64 4.33 -9.21 0.78
N THR A 65 3.98 -9.37 2.07
CA THR A 65 2.98 -10.34 2.52
C THR A 65 1.60 -9.69 2.58
N LEU A 66 0.59 -10.38 2.05
CA LEU A 66 -0.76 -9.86 1.82
C LEU A 66 -1.81 -10.92 2.18
N GLN A 67 -1.83 -11.37 3.43
CA GLN A 67 -2.84 -12.33 3.90
C GLN A 67 -4.04 -11.61 4.52
N ASN A 68 -5.26 -12.01 4.17
CA ASN A 68 -6.50 -11.51 4.78
C ASN A 68 -6.65 -9.98 4.71
N ILE A 69 -6.31 -9.38 3.58
CA ILE A 69 -6.39 -7.93 3.36
C ILE A 69 -7.80 -7.52 2.93
N ASN A 70 -8.26 -6.35 3.37
CA ASN A 70 -9.45 -5.71 2.81
C ASN A 70 -9.05 -4.69 1.74
N LEU A 71 -9.55 -4.87 0.52
CA LEU A 71 -9.30 -4.03 -0.64
C LEU A 71 -10.59 -3.49 -1.28
N ILE A 72 -11.73 -3.56 -0.58
CA ILE A 72 -13.01 -3.06 -1.08
C ILE A 72 -12.83 -1.61 -1.56
N ASP A 73 -13.27 -1.33 -2.79
CA ASP A 73 -13.18 -0.03 -3.44
C ASP A 73 -11.78 0.61 -3.53
N SER A 74 -10.72 -0.19 -3.36
CA SER A 74 -9.34 0.29 -3.53
C SER A 74 -8.94 0.36 -5.02
N LYS A 75 -8.02 1.29 -5.34
CA LYS A 75 -7.47 1.45 -6.71
C LYS A 75 -6.14 0.72 -6.84
N LEU A 76 -6.05 -0.21 -7.80
CA LEU A 76 -4.86 -1.05 -8.06
C LEU A 76 -4.43 -0.97 -9.53
N PHE A 77 -4.21 0.24 -10.06
CA PHE A 77 -3.72 0.36 -11.44
C PHE A 77 -2.20 0.20 -11.49
N PHE A 78 -1.73 -0.83 -12.19
CA PHE A 78 -0.33 -0.95 -12.59
C PHE A 78 -0.15 -0.30 -13.96
N TYR A 79 0.93 0.45 -14.17
CA TYR A 79 1.25 0.92 -15.51
C TYR A 79 2.03 -0.18 -16.21
N ALA A 80 1.39 -0.88 -17.14
CA ALA A 80 2.13 -1.49 -18.23
C ALA A 80 2.64 -0.33 -19.10
N ALA A 81 3.93 -0.07 -19.07
CA ALA A 81 4.54 0.59 -20.21
C ALA A 81 4.23 -0.29 -21.42
N ASP A 82 3.33 0.18 -22.30
CA ASP A 82 3.19 -0.17 -23.72
C ASP A 82 1.74 0.01 -24.18
N LYS A 83 1.32 1.27 -24.27
CA LYS A 83 0.56 1.71 -25.45
C LYS A 83 1.22 2.95 -26.00
N TYR A 84 2.19 2.68 -26.86
CA TYR A 84 2.51 3.40 -28.09
C TYR A 84 1.75 4.72 -28.25
N ILE A 85 2.46 5.83 -28.06
CA ILE A 85 2.06 7.14 -28.57
C ILE A 85 2.92 7.32 -29.84
N PRO A 86 2.35 7.32 -31.06
CA PRO A 86 3.07 7.88 -32.20
C PRO A 86 3.26 9.39 -32.03
#